data_AF-A0A3L5H5W1-F1
#
_entry.id   AF-A0A3L5H5W1-F1
#
_cell.length_a   1.000
_cell.length_b   1.000
_cell.length_c   1.000
_cell.angle_alpha   90.00
_cell.angle_beta   90.00
_cell.angle_gamma   90.00
#
_symmetry.space_group_name_H-M   'P 1'
#
loop_
_entity.id
_entity.type
_entity.pdbx_description
1 polymer ?
#
loop_
_entity_poly.entity_id
_entity_poly.type
_entity_poly.pdbx_seq_one_letter_code
_entity_poly.pdbx_strand_id
1 'polypeptide(L)'
;MKKSLVLGLDKDQKRKEKPALVAQLTLLDIVANGTSIRLFRETAVSFDKNTFTRYVMNVRRQRGKGWVAFQRMWPEHQLELALMEVNRVAQQEIQRASVMAIA
;
A
#
# COMPACT_ATOMS: atom_id res chain seq x y z
N MET A 1 15.56 1.66 35.11
CA MET A 1 14.72 1.21 33.97
C MET A 1 15.54 1.19 32.69
N LYS A 2 15.56 0.06 31.98
CA LYS A 2 16.49 -0.30 30.88
C LYS A 2 16.25 0.54 29.62
N LYS A 3 17.09 1.56 29.36
CA LYS A 3 17.19 2.27 28.07
C LYS A 3 18.10 1.58 27.04
N SER A 4 18.70 0.44 27.36
CA SER A 4 19.73 -0.20 26.52
C SER A 4 19.23 -1.18 25.46
N LEU A 5 17.94 -1.56 25.48
CA LEU A 5 17.42 -2.62 24.59
C LEU A 5 17.14 -2.18 23.15
N VAL A 6 17.01 -0.87 22.89
CA VAL A 6 16.62 -0.37 21.55
C VAL A 6 17.83 -0.07 20.66
N LEU A 7 19.00 0.21 21.24
CA LEU A 7 20.20 0.62 20.48
C LEU A 7 21.02 -0.54 19.89
N GLY A 8 20.67 -1.80 20.21
CA GLY A 8 21.40 -2.99 19.76
C GLY A 8 20.81 -3.70 18.53
N LEU A 9 19.58 -3.38 18.13
CA LEU A 9 18.87 -4.13 17.07
C LEU A 9 19.31 -3.75 15.64
N ASP A 10 20.00 -2.62 15.47
CA ASP A 10 20.35 -2.08 14.15
C ASP A 10 21.71 -2.58 13.63
N LYS A 11 22.60 -3.04 14.53
CA LYS A 11 23.98 -3.43 14.15
C LYS A 11 24.07 -4.72 13.32
N ASP A 12 23.11 -5.63 13.50
CA ASP A 12 23.07 -6.93 12.80
C ASP A 12 21.87 -7.08 11.85
N GLN A 13 21.02 -6.06 11.74
CA GLN A 13 20.00 -6.03 10.70
C GLN A 13 20.63 -5.59 9.39
N LYS A 14 21.09 -6.56 8.58
CA LYS A 14 21.35 -6.30 7.15
C LYS A 14 20.10 -5.62 6.58
N ARG A 15 20.22 -4.35 6.16
CA ARG A 15 19.18 -3.67 5.41
C ARG A 15 18.85 -4.56 4.22
N LYS A 16 17.68 -5.20 4.24
CA LYS A 16 17.20 -5.94 3.07
C LYS A 16 17.15 -4.94 1.92
N GLU A 17 17.88 -5.24 0.85
CA GLU A 17 17.82 -4.43 -0.35
C GLU A 17 16.37 -4.28 -0.80
N LYS A 18 16.01 -3.06 -1.21
CA LYS A 18 14.69 -2.82 -1.76
C LYS A 18 14.61 -3.52 -3.12
N PRO A 19 13.54 -4.27 -3.41
CA PRO A 19 13.36 -4.87 -4.72
C PRO A 19 13.40 -3.81 -5.82
N ALA A 20 14.12 -4.09 -6.90
CA ALA A 20 14.14 -3.24 -8.08
C ALA A 20 12.86 -3.48 -8.90
N LEU A 21 12.11 -2.42 -9.18
CA LEU A 21 10.88 -2.46 -9.98
C LEU A 21 11.24 -2.60 -11.46
N VAL A 22 10.72 -3.64 -12.11
CA VAL A 22 10.97 -3.93 -13.54
C VAL A 22 9.80 -3.48 -14.40
N ALA A 23 8.57 -3.71 -13.93
CA ALA A 23 7.36 -3.34 -14.65
C ALA A 23 6.23 -3.04 -13.67
N GLN A 24 5.31 -2.18 -14.10
CA GLN A 24 4.11 -1.83 -13.35
C GLN A 24 2.92 -1.68 -14.31
N LEU A 25 1.79 -2.28 -13.98
CA LEU A 25 0.53 -2.19 -14.71
C LEU A 25 -0.58 -1.76 -13.74
N THR A 26 -1.15 -0.58 -13.95
CA THR A 26 -2.31 -0.12 -13.19
C THR A 26 -3.54 -0.93 -13.59
N LEU A 27 -4.20 -1.53 -12.59
CA LEU A 27 -5.43 -2.29 -12.77
C LEU A 27 -6.66 -1.44 -12.44
N LEU A 28 -6.56 -0.63 -11.39
CA LEU A 28 -7.61 0.29 -10.95
C LEU A 28 -6.98 1.61 -10.51
N ASP A 29 -7.58 2.72 -10.91
CA ASP A 29 -7.29 4.06 -10.37
C ASP A 29 -8.62 4.73 -10.05
N ILE A 30 -8.87 4.94 -8.75
CA ILE A 30 -10.10 5.50 -8.21
C ILE A 30 -9.73 6.78 -7.47
N VAL A 31 -10.37 7.88 -7.83
CA VAL A 31 -10.26 9.15 -7.09
C VAL A 31 -11.63 9.52 -6.57
N ALA A 32 -11.76 9.59 -5.24
CA ALA A 32 -13.00 9.94 -4.57
C ALA A 32 -12.69 10.76 -3.31
N ASN A 33 -13.37 11.89 -3.13
CA ASN A 33 -13.42 12.65 -1.87
C ASN A 33 -12.05 13.05 -1.28
N GLY A 34 -11.11 13.47 -2.14
CA GLY A 34 -9.75 13.81 -1.69
C GLY A 34 -8.89 12.59 -1.33
N THR A 35 -9.35 11.39 -1.69
CA THR A 35 -8.64 10.11 -1.57
C THR A 35 -8.37 9.53 -2.96
N SER A 36 -7.11 9.19 -3.23
CA SER A 36 -6.69 8.42 -4.41
C SER A 36 -6.40 6.99 -3.99
N ILE A 37 -7.00 6.02 -4.67
CA ILE A 37 -6.82 4.59 -4.45
C ILE A 37 -6.35 3.99 -5.77
N ARG A 38 -5.17 3.37 -5.78
CA ARG A 38 -4.63 2.68 -6.93
C ARG A 38 -4.37 1.23 -6.61
N LEU A 39 -4.81 0.33 -7.48
CA LEU A 39 -4.36 -1.04 -7.51
C LEU A 39 -3.50 -1.23 -8.75
N PHE A 40 -2.29 -1.74 -8.58
CA PHE A 40 -1.41 -2.07 -9.70
C PHE A 40 -0.72 -3.41 -9.48
N ARG A 41 -0.47 -4.12 -10.57
CA ARG A 41 0.42 -5.27 -10.62
C ARG A 41 1.83 -4.73 -10.82
N GLU A 42 2.75 -5.14 -9.97
CA GLU A 42 4.18 -4.84 -10.17
C GLU A 42 4.99 -6.13 -10.25
N THR A 43 6.00 -6.11 -11.11
CA THR A 43 7.03 -7.13 -11.20
C THR A 43 8.32 -6.53 -10.67
N ALA A 44 8.91 -7.20 -9.68
CA ALA A 44 10.12 -6.75 -9.02
C ALA A 44 11.16 -7.86 -8.96
N VAL A 45 12.43 -7.45 -8.93
CA VAL A 45 13.60 -8.32 -8.80
C VAL A 45 14.20 -8.10 -7.42
N SER A 46 14.45 -9.17 -6.68
CA SER A 46 15.13 -9.12 -5.39
C SER A 46 16.30 -10.09 -5.39
N PHE A 47 17.36 -9.76 -4.65
CA PHE A 47 18.58 -10.56 -4.59
C PHE A 47 18.33 -12.00 -4.10
N ASP A 48 17.32 -12.18 -3.26
CA ASP A 48 16.90 -13.46 -2.69
C ASP A 48 15.83 -14.20 -3.52
N LYS A 49 15.16 -13.50 -4.44
CA LYS A 49 14.07 -14.02 -5.27
C LYS A 49 14.19 -13.42 -6.67
N ASN A 50 14.82 -14.16 -7.59
CA ASN A 50 15.11 -13.76 -8.99
C ASN A 50 14.11 -12.74 -9.54
N THR A 51 12.83 -13.10 -9.60
CA THR A 51 11.76 -12.19 -10.03
C THR A 51 10.47 -12.63 -9.38
N PHE A 52 9.67 -11.68 -8.91
CA PHE A 52 8.34 -11.95 -8.40
C PHE A 52 7.36 -10.88 -8.84
N THR A 53 6.10 -11.30 -8.97
CA THR A 53 4.99 -10.41 -9.28
C THR A 53 4.05 -10.35 -8.09
N ARG A 54 3.52 -9.15 -7.82
CA ARG A 54 2.55 -8.92 -6.74
C ARG A 54 1.57 -7.83 -7.11
N TYR A 55 0.44 -7.80 -6.41
CA TYR A 55 -0.49 -6.69 -6.48
C TYR A 55 -0.25 -5.75 -5.32
N VAL A 56 -0.32 -4.45 -5.60
CA VAL A 56 -0.10 -3.40 -4.64
C VAL A 56 -1.27 -2.44 -4.70
N MET A 57 -1.95 -2.29 -3.57
CA MET A 57 -2.91 -1.21 -3.36
C MET A 57 -2.19 -0.06 -2.67
N ASN A 58 -2.29 1.15 -3.23
CA ASN A 58 -1.83 2.39 -2.62
C ASN A 58 -3.04 3.30 -2.40
N VAL A 59 -3.23 3.77 -1.17
CA VAL A 59 -4.29 4.68 -0.78
C VAL A 59 -3.64 5.96 -0.26
N ARG A 60 -3.88 7.08 -0.93
CA ARG A 60 -3.42 8.41 -0.53
C ARG A 60 -4.63 9.25 -0.14
N ARG A 61 -4.71 9.63 1.13
CA ARG A 61 -5.82 10.42 1.67
C ARG A 61 -5.33 11.80 2.09
N GLN A 62 -6.09 12.83 1.78
CA GLN A 62 -5.89 14.15 2.36
C GLN A 62 -6.52 14.18 3.76
N ARG A 63 -5.73 14.47 4.80
CA ARG A 63 -6.23 14.67 6.17
C ARG A 63 -5.66 15.97 6.73
N GLY A 64 -6.52 16.98 6.87
CA GLY A 64 -6.24 18.22 7.60
C GLY A 64 -4.93 18.92 7.18
N LYS A 65 -3.82 18.52 7.81
CA LYS A 65 -2.48 19.10 7.65
C LYS A 65 -1.58 18.38 6.64
N GLY A 66 -2.03 17.34 5.93
CA GLY A 66 -1.19 16.69 4.92
C GLY A 66 -1.77 15.45 4.26
N TRP A 67 -0.94 14.81 3.44
CA TRP A 67 -1.24 13.55 2.76
C TRP A 67 -0.77 12.37 3.58
N VAL A 68 -1.67 11.41 3.82
CA VAL A 68 -1.34 10.13 4.45
C VAL A 68 -1.40 9.05 3.37
N ALA A 69 -0.33 8.26 3.25
CA ALA A 69 -0.26 7.13 2.34
C ALA A 69 -0.34 5.81 3.12
N PHE A 70 -1.14 4.88 2.62
CA PHE A 70 -1.25 3.51 3.10
C PHE A 70 -1.02 2.56 1.92
N GLN A 71 -0.24 1.51 2.15
CA GLN A 71 0.04 0.51 1.13
C GLN A 71 -0.24 -0.89 1.66
N ARG A 72 -0.85 -1.72 0.83
CA ARG A 72 -1.07 -3.15 1.10
C ARG A 72 -0.68 -3.97 -0.13
N MET A 73 -0.15 -5.15 0.10
CA MET A 73 0.44 -5.99 -0.94
C MET A 73 -0.11 -7.41 -0.85
N TRP A 74 -0.30 -8.03 -2.02
CA TRP A 74 -0.76 -9.42 -2.14
C TRP A 74 0.08 -10.18 -3.16
N PRO A 75 0.34 -11.47 -2.94
CA PRO A 75 0.97 -12.30 -3.96
C PRO A 75 0.09 -12.44 -5.20
N GLU A 76 0.70 -12.80 -6.33
CA GLU A 76 0.03 -12.87 -7.64
C GLU A 76 -1.20 -13.80 -7.71
N HIS A 77 -1.27 -14.83 -6.86
CA HIS A 77 -2.42 -15.73 -6.80
C HIS A 77 -3.63 -15.16 -6.02
N GLN A 78 -3.53 -13.94 -5.48
CA GLN A 78 -4.57 -13.32 -4.63
C GLN A 78 -5.18 -12.06 -5.28
N LEU A 79 -5.34 -12.06 -6.60
CA LEU A 79 -5.96 -10.93 -7.32
C LEU A 79 -7.35 -10.61 -6.78
N GLU A 80 -8.20 -11.62 -6.59
CA GLU A 80 -9.58 -11.43 -6.13
C GLU A 80 -9.62 -10.77 -4.75
N LEU A 81 -8.77 -11.21 -3.82
CA LEU A 81 -8.68 -10.60 -2.49
C LEU A 81 -8.21 -9.14 -2.56
N ALA A 82 -7.26 -8.83 -3.45
CA ALA A 82 -6.81 -7.47 -3.66
C ALA A 82 -7.94 -6.59 -4.24
N LEU A 83 -8.71 -7.09 -5.21
CA LEU A 83 -9.86 -6.40 -5.78
C LEU A 83 -10.98 -6.18 -4.76
N MET A 84 -11.29 -7.19 -3.94
CA MET A 84 -12.29 -7.08 -2.87
C MET A 84 -11.89 -6.01 -1.85
N GLU A 85 -10.62 -5.96 -1.43
CA GLU A 85 -10.14 -4.95 -0.49
C GLU A 85 -10.19 -3.54 -1.10
N VAL A 86 -9.78 -3.38 -2.36
CA VAL A 86 -9.85 -2.09 -3.05
C VAL A 86 -11.28 -1.60 -3.14
N ASN A 87 -12.22 -2.47 -3.51
CA ASN A 87 -13.65 -2.13 -3.56
C ASN A 87 -14.17 -1.73 -2.17
N ARG A 88 -13.83 -2.50 -1.13
CA ARG A 88 -14.19 -2.20 0.26
C ARG A 88 -13.68 -0.82 0.68
N VAL A 89 -12.43 -0.50 0.39
CA VAL A 89 -11.83 0.81 0.72
C VAL A 89 -12.48 1.94 -0.07
N ALA A 90 -12.74 1.73 -1.37
CA ALA A 90 -13.40 2.72 -2.21
C ALA A 90 -14.81 3.04 -1.70
N GLN A 91 -15.61 2.03 -1.36
CA GLN A 91 -16.94 2.22 -0.79
C GLN A 91 -16.91 2.98 0.54
N GLN A 92 -15.96 2.66 1.43
CA GLN A 92 -15.79 3.38 2.69
C GLN A 92 -15.47 4.86 2.47
N GLU A 93 -14.59 5.18 1.52
CA GLU A 93 -14.22 6.57 1.22
C GLU A 93 -15.35 7.34 0.53
N ILE A 94 -16.14 6.67 -0.32
CA ILE A 94 -17.35 7.23 -0.93
C ILE A 94 -18.38 7.57 0.15
N GLN A 95 -18.72 6.61 1.02
CA GLN A 95 -19.69 6.78 2.09
C GLN A 95 -19.28 7.86 3.11
N ARG A 96 -17.98 7.99 3.40
CA ARG A 96 -17.47 9.00 4.34
C ARG A 96 -17.83 10.42 3.91
N ALA A 97 -17.81 10.72 2.61
CA ALA A 97 -18.24 12.04 2.15
C ALA A 97 -19.74 12.23 2.22
N SER A 98 -20.54 11.18 1.97
CA SER A 98 -21.98 11.24 2.18
C SER A 98 -22.31 11.65 3.63
N VAL A 99 -21.59 11.09 4.62
CA VAL A 99 -21.76 11.48 6.03
C VAL A 99 -21.32 12.92 6.29
N MET A 100 -20.18 13.36 5.74
CA MET A 100 -19.71 14.75 5.91
C MET A 100 -20.60 15.78 5.19
N ALA A 101 -21.32 15.40 4.14
CA ALA A 101 -22.23 16.29 3.43
C ALA A 101 -23.59 16.47 4.13
N ILE A 102 -23.94 15.57 5.06
CA ILE A 102 -25.22 15.56 5.77
C ILE A 102 -25.09 16.10 7.22
N ALA A 103 -23.86 16.22 7.74
CA ALA A 103 -23.54 16.74 9.08
C ALA A 103 -23.16 18.22 9.04
#